data_AF-A0A927E3E6-F1
#
_entry.id   AF-A0A927E3E6-F1
#
_cell.length_a   1.000
_cell.length_b   1.000
_cell.length_c   1.000
_cell.angle_alpha   90.00
_cell.angle_beta   90.00
_cell.angle_gamma   90.00
#
_symmetry.space_group_name_H-M   'P 1'
#
loop_
_entity.id
_entity.type
_entity.pdbx_description
1 polymer ?
#
loop_
_entity_poly.entity_id
_entity_poly.type
_entity_poly.pdbx_seq_one_letter_code
_entity_poly.pdbx_strand_id
1 'polypeptide(L)'
;MSRCATARLIPLPSSASPSCWADRARSCTPEATFNMDLLEKNDHLPAVDLQRFNQQAGQPPGAYPVSWQVNGVTLDARKTVTFRQNDRGQLTPCLKPEDLLQAGVNPAVLSQAPGATSRSCPELNALLPGSTVNFDFAHQRLVMTIPQALMTHSGEG
;
A
#
# COMPACT_ATOMS: atom_id res chain seq x y z
N MET A 1 -20.09 34.76 6.44
CA MET A 1 -20.57 35.43 7.68
C MET A 1 -21.76 34.65 8.22
N SER A 2 -21.55 33.66 9.09
CA SER A 2 -22.64 32.95 9.79
C SER A 2 -22.58 33.30 11.26
N ARG A 3 -23.66 33.89 11.77
CA ARG A 3 -23.79 34.34 13.16
C ARG A 3 -24.04 33.13 14.06
N CYS A 4 -23.21 32.93 15.08
CA CYS A 4 -23.58 32.07 16.22
C CYS A 4 -24.68 32.76 17.01
N ALA A 5 -25.84 32.11 17.15
CA ALA A 5 -26.90 32.57 18.03
C ALA A 5 -26.51 32.30 19.49
N THR A 6 -26.53 33.35 20.32
CA THR A 6 -26.33 33.25 21.77
C THR A 6 -27.50 32.50 22.40
N ALA A 7 -27.26 31.29 22.90
CA ALA A 7 -28.25 30.53 23.65
C ALA A 7 -28.52 31.19 25.01
N ARG A 8 -29.76 31.65 25.23
CA ARG A 8 -30.23 32.02 26.57
C ARG A 8 -30.49 30.75 27.38
N LEU A 9 -29.89 30.66 28.56
CA LEU A 9 -30.19 29.61 29.54
C LEU A 9 -31.60 29.83 30.10
N ILE A 10 -32.48 28.87 29.86
CA ILE A 10 -33.77 28.74 30.56
C ILE A 10 -33.57 27.64 31.62
N PRO A 11 -33.81 27.88 32.92
CA PRO A 11 -33.74 26.82 33.91
C PRO A 11 -34.93 25.87 33.75
N LEU A 12 -34.65 24.58 33.58
CA LEU A 12 -35.65 23.50 33.52
C LEU A 12 -36.10 23.10 34.94
N PRO A 13 -37.37 22.72 35.14
CA PRO A 13 -37.81 22.11 36.39
C PRO A 13 -37.26 20.68 36.54
N SER A 14 -36.86 20.39 37.77
CA SER A 14 -36.27 19.14 38.23
C SER A 14 -37.35 18.08 38.40
N SER A 15 -37.40 17.08 37.50
CA SER A 15 -37.75 15.67 37.79
C SER A 15 -38.15 14.91 36.50
N ALA A 16 -37.21 14.19 35.89
CA ALA A 16 -37.51 13.00 35.07
C ALA A 16 -36.21 12.22 34.79
N SER A 17 -36.23 10.96 35.21
CA SER A 17 -35.33 9.81 34.99
C SER A 17 -34.10 9.95 34.06
N PRO A 18 -32.90 9.46 34.47
CA PRO A 18 -31.74 9.38 33.58
C PRO A 18 -31.89 8.21 32.61
N SER A 19 -32.58 8.44 31.51
CA SER A 19 -32.48 7.63 30.29
C SER A 19 -31.33 8.20 29.45
N CYS A 20 -30.47 7.32 28.96
CA CYS A 20 -29.41 7.59 27.95
C CYS A 20 -28.19 8.41 28.43
N TRP A 21 -27.28 7.75 29.15
CA TRP A 21 -25.87 8.15 29.19
C TRP A 21 -25.06 7.17 28.34
N ALA A 22 -25.08 7.32 27.02
CA ALA A 22 -24.07 6.74 26.12
C ALA A 22 -24.23 7.20 24.66
N ASP A 23 -24.43 8.50 24.40
CA ASP A 23 -24.33 8.98 23.02
C ASP A 23 -22.90 9.39 22.68
N ARG A 24 -22.23 8.44 21.99
CA ARG A 24 -21.13 8.60 21.04
C ARG A 24 -20.66 10.05 20.87
N ALA A 25 -19.42 10.31 21.30
CA ALA A 25 -18.59 11.28 20.62
C ALA A 25 -18.54 10.88 19.14
N ARG A 26 -19.35 11.53 18.30
CA ARG A 26 -19.26 11.43 16.85
C ARG A 26 -17.93 12.07 16.50
N SER A 27 -16.92 11.26 16.19
CA SER A 27 -15.64 11.74 15.68
C SER A 27 -15.94 12.55 14.42
N CYS A 28 -15.90 13.87 14.52
CA CYS A 28 -16.01 14.76 13.37
C CYS A 28 -14.58 14.98 12.86
N THR A 29 -14.01 13.97 12.22
CA THR A 29 -12.79 14.18 11.43
C THR A 29 -13.24 14.80 10.12
N PRO A 30 -12.90 16.08 9.82
CA PRO A 30 -13.16 16.64 8.51
C PRO A 30 -12.47 15.77 7.45
N GLU A 31 -13.17 15.47 6.36
CA GLU A 31 -12.57 14.79 5.21
C GLU A 31 -11.45 15.68 4.65
N ALA A 32 -10.21 15.20 4.73
CA ALA A 32 -9.07 15.92 4.19
C ALA A 32 -9.18 15.96 2.66
N THR A 33 -9.11 17.15 2.07
CA THR A 33 -9.11 17.35 0.62
C THR A 33 -7.80 18.00 0.19
N PHE A 34 -7.20 17.48 -0.87
CA PHE A 34 -6.00 17.98 -1.52
C PHE A 34 -6.32 19.26 -2.30
N ASN A 35 -5.56 20.33 -2.03
CA ASN A 35 -5.65 21.56 -2.81
C ASN A 35 -4.76 21.46 -4.06
N MET A 36 -5.39 21.41 -5.24
CA MET A 36 -4.70 21.24 -6.51
C MET A 36 -3.82 22.43 -6.91
N ASP A 37 -4.12 23.63 -6.42
CA ASP A 37 -3.35 24.85 -6.74
C ASP A 37 -1.95 24.85 -6.13
N LEU A 38 -1.66 23.93 -5.20
CA LEU A 38 -0.36 23.76 -4.57
C LEU A 38 0.60 22.86 -5.36
N LEU A 39 0.15 22.26 -6.46
CA LEU A 39 0.99 21.40 -7.28
C LEU A 39 1.73 22.21 -8.35
N GLU A 40 3.06 22.18 -8.31
CA GLU A 40 3.88 22.69 -9.41
C GLU A 40 3.68 21.83 -10.66
N LYS A 41 3.07 22.41 -11.69
CA LYS A 41 2.83 21.74 -12.97
C LYS A 41 4.10 21.78 -13.81
N ASN A 42 4.45 20.63 -14.39
CA ASN A 42 5.48 20.54 -15.41
C ASN A 42 4.81 20.14 -16.72
N ASP A 43 4.83 21.02 -17.73
CA ASP A 43 4.12 20.84 -19.00
C ASP A 43 4.63 19.66 -19.84
N HIS A 44 5.77 19.07 -19.45
CA HIS A 44 6.34 17.88 -20.09
C HIS A 44 5.88 16.56 -19.47
N LEU A 45 5.10 16.61 -18.38
CA LEU A 45 4.56 15.41 -17.73
C LEU A 45 3.13 15.12 -18.21
N PRO A 46 2.77 13.83 -18.36
CA PRO A 46 1.40 13.45 -18.71
C PRO A 46 0.41 13.89 -17.62
N ALA A 47 -0.82 14.17 -18.04
CA ALA A 47 -1.91 14.51 -17.13
C ALA A 47 -2.11 13.39 -16.09
N VAL A 48 -2.00 13.74 -14.81
CA VAL A 48 -2.23 12.85 -13.68
C VAL A 48 -3.60 13.16 -13.08
N ASP A 49 -4.40 12.13 -12.80
CA ASP A 49 -5.62 12.30 -12.01
C ASP A 49 -5.21 12.61 -10.56
N LEU A 50 -5.48 13.83 -10.09
CA LEU A 50 -5.11 14.28 -8.75
C LEU A 50 -6.20 13.95 -7.71
N GLN A 51 -7.42 13.61 -8.13
CA GLN A 51 -8.50 13.31 -7.18
C GLN A 51 -8.21 12.05 -6.37
N ARG A 52 -7.38 11.15 -6.90
CA ARG A 52 -6.90 9.95 -6.21
C ARG A 52 -6.14 10.23 -4.91
N PHE A 53 -5.53 11.41 -4.74
CA PHE A 53 -4.85 11.78 -3.49
C PHE A 53 -5.82 12.05 -2.34
N ASN A 54 -7.12 12.22 -2.61
CA ASN A 54 -8.16 12.34 -1.59
C ASN A 54 -8.64 10.97 -1.06
N GLN A 55 -8.19 9.87 -1.67
CA GLN A 55 -8.57 8.52 -1.27
C GLN A 55 -7.53 7.92 -0.32
N GLN A 56 -7.98 7.15 0.69
CA GLN A 56 -7.07 6.49 1.64
C GLN A 56 -6.09 5.49 0.99
N ALA A 57 -6.39 5.00 -0.22
CA ALA A 57 -5.55 4.11 -1.03
C ALA A 57 -4.98 4.82 -2.28
N GLY A 58 -4.64 6.10 -2.15
CA GLY A 58 -4.31 7.01 -3.25
C GLY A 58 -2.92 6.88 -3.88
N GLN A 59 -2.15 5.81 -3.67
CA GLN A 59 -0.78 5.70 -4.20
C GLN A 59 -0.76 5.34 -5.69
N PRO A 60 -0.04 6.08 -6.57
CA PRO A 60 -0.06 5.82 -8.01
C PRO A 60 0.67 4.54 -8.40
N PRO A 61 0.22 3.80 -9.43
CA PRO A 61 1.10 2.85 -10.08
C PRO A 61 2.29 3.60 -10.68
N GLY A 62 3.46 2.97 -10.67
CA GLY A 62 4.71 3.64 -11.05
C GLY A 62 5.95 2.89 -10.60
N ALA A 63 7.11 3.44 -10.97
CA ALA A 63 8.40 2.91 -10.57
C ALA A 63 8.87 3.58 -9.27
N TYR A 64 9.12 2.79 -8.23
CA TYR A 64 9.53 3.28 -6.91
C TYR A 64 10.87 2.67 -6.48
N PRO A 65 11.82 3.47 -5.97
CA PRO A 65 13.05 2.96 -5.38
C PRO A 65 12.75 2.41 -3.97
N VAL A 66 12.90 1.10 -3.79
CA VAL A 66 12.56 0.42 -2.54
C VAL A 66 13.79 -0.20 -1.89
N SER A 67 13.82 -0.15 -0.55
CA SER A 67 14.52 -1.20 0.20
C SER A 67 13.66 -2.46 0.15
N TRP A 68 14.26 -3.63 0.27
CA TRP A 68 13.51 -4.87 0.14
C TRP A 68 14.00 -5.93 1.11
N GLN A 69 13.04 -6.65 1.68
CA GLN A 69 13.23 -7.63 2.73
C GLN A 69 12.57 -8.94 2.30
N VAL A 70 13.29 -10.04 2.40
CA VAL A 70 12.80 -11.38 2.08
C VAL A 70 12.94 -12.24 3.32
N ASN A 71 11.84 -12.84 3.79
CA ASN A 71 11.82 -13.70 4.98
C ASN A 71 12.48 -13.06 6.22
N GLY A 72 12.30 -11.74 6.39
CA GLY A 72 12.88 -10.98 7.51
C GLY A 72 14.31 -10.49 7.29
N VAL A 73 14.99 -10.88 6.21
CA VAL A 73 16.35 -10.44 5.89
C VAL A 73 16.30 -9.29 4.89
N THR A 74 16.88 -8.15 5.25
CA THR A 74 17.01 -7.00 4.35
C THR A 74 18.15 -7.24 3.38
N LEU A 75 17.89 -7.05 2.09
CA LEU A 75 18.92 -7.12 1.05
C LEU A 75 19.63 -5.76 0.93
N ASP A 76 20.95 -5.77 0.85
CA ASP A 76 21.80 -4.57 0.98
C ASP A 76 21.55 -3.52 -0.11
N ALA A 77 21.17 -3.96 -1.31
CA ALA A 77 20.93 -3.07 -2.44
C ALA A 77 19.47 -2.61 -2.50
N ARG A 78 19.24 -1.29 -2.56
CA ARG A 78 17.95 -0.74 -3.00
C ARG A 78 17.78 -0.99 -4.50
N LYS A 79 16.54 -1.14 -4.93
CA LYS A 79 16.19 -1.33 -6.33
C LYS A 79 14.93 -0.58 -6.72
N THR A 80 14.83 -0.21 -7.98
CA THR A 80 13.60 0.36 -8.54
C THR A 80 12.69 -0.78 -8.96
N VAL A 81 11.48 -0.83 -8.39
CA VAL A 81 10.45 -1.81 -8.74
C VAL A 81 9.26 -1.07 -9.33
N THR A 82 8.71 -1.60 -10.43
CA THR A 82 7.47 -1.10 -11.02
C THR A 82 6.29 -1.71 -10.29
N PHE A 83 5.40 -0.87 -9.77
CA PHE A 83 4.17 -1.27 -9.12
C PHE A 83 2.97 -1.02 -10.02
N ARG A 84 2.08 -2.00 -10.09
CA ARG A 84 0.80 -1.92 -10.81
C ARG A 84 -0.33 -1.95 -9.80
N GLN A 85 -1.48 -1.42 -10.18
CA GLN A 85 -2.67 -1.51 -9.36
C GLN A 85 -3.43 -2.79 -9.73
N ASN A 86 -3.78 -3.60 -8.73
CA ASN A 86 -4.64 -4.77 -8.93
C ASN A 86 -6.13 -4.38 -8.94
N ASP A 87 -7.02 -5.35 -9.17
CA ASP A 87 -8.48 -5.13 -9.24
C ASP A 87 -9.08 -4.59 -7.94
N ARG A 88 -8.36 -4.70 -6.81
CA ARG A 88 -8.76 -4.18 -5.50
C ARG A 88 -8.20 -2.79 -5.22
N GLY A 89 -7.53 -2.18 -6.19
CA GLY A 89 -6.93 -0.86 -6.03
C GLY A 89 -5.58 -0.84 -5.29
N GLN A 90 -5.00 -2.00 -4.97
CA GLN A 90 -3.74 -2.08 -4.21
C GLN A 90 -2.53 -2.15 -5.14
N LEU A 91 -1.39 -1.62 -4.70
CA LEU A 91 -0.13 -1.71 -5.43
C LEU A 91 0.50 -3.11 -5.27
N THR A 92 0.61 -3.84 -6.38
CA THR A 92 1.38 -5.08 -6.50
C THR A 92 2.70 -4.80 -7.22
N PRO A 93 3.86 -5.28 -6.73
CA PRO A 93 5.11 -5.18 -7.47
C PRO A 93 5.11 -6.11 -8.68
N CYS A 94 5.63 -5.63 -9.80
CA CYS A 94 6.04 -6.47 -10.91
C CYS A 94 7.47 -6.95 -10.67
N LEU A 95 7.60 -8.21 -10.24
CA LEU A 95 8.88 -8.86 -9.99
C LEU A 95 9.27 -9.71 -11.19
N LYS A 96 10.47 -9.47 -11.70
CA LYS A 96 11.03 -10.25 -12.81
C LYS A 96 11.73 -11.51 -12.29
N PRO A 97 11.98 -12.52 -13.14
CA PRO A 97 12.70 -13.73 -12.71
C PRO A 97 14.05 -13.42 -12.04
N GLU A 98 14.79 -12.43 -12.53
CA GLU A 98 16.05 -11.99 -11.91
C GLU A 98 15.88 -11.44 -10.49
N ASP A 99 14.75 -10.79 -10.21
CA ASP A 99 14.44 -10.25 -8.88
C ASP A 99 14.16 -11.39 -7.89
N LEU A 100 13.50 -12.45 -8.37
CA LEU A 100 13.17 -13.63 -7.58
C LEU A 100 14.41 -14.49 -7.30
N LEU A 101 15.32 -14.59 -8.26
CA LEU A 101 16.63 -15.24 -8.05
C LEU A 101 17.44 -14.50 -6.97
N GLN A 102 17.48 -13.17 -7.04
CA GLN A 102 18.12 -12.34 -6.00
C GLN A 102 17.41 -12.46 -4.63
N ALA A 103 16.11 -12.72 -4.62
CA ALA A 103 15.35 -13.02 -3.41
C ALA A 103 15.61 -14.45 -2.87
N GLY A 104 16.43 -15.25 -3.53
CA GLY A 104 16.79 -16.61 -3.11
C GLY A 104 15.83 -17.70 -3.57
N VAL A 105 14.97 -17.42 -4.55
CA VAL A 105 14.09 -18.45 -5.14
C VAL A 105 14.93 -19.44 -5.96
N ASN A 106 14.60 -20.73 -5.85
CA ASN A 106 15.28 -21.79 -6.59
C ASN A 106 15.07 -21.63 -8.10
N PRO A 107 16.15 -21.56 -8.92
CA PRO A 107 16.03 -21.46 -10.37
C PRO A 107 15.15 -22.55 -11.00
N ALA A 108 15.19 -23.77 -10.47
CA ALA A 108 14.39 -24.88 -10.97
C ALA A 108 12.87 -24.64 -10.81
N VAL A 109 12.47 -23.93 -9.74
CA VAL A 109 11.08 -23.52 -9.51
C VAL A 109 10.66 -22.49 -10.54
N LEU A 110 11.52 -21.49 -10.83
CA LEU A 110 11.22 -20.44 -11.80
C LEU A 110 11.12 -20.97 -13.23
N SER A 111 11.95 -21.95 -13.61
CA SER A 111 11.90 -22.59 -14.95
C SER A 111 10.61 -23.37 -15.20
N GLN A 112 9.94 -23.83 -14.15
CA GLN A 112 8.68 -24.59 -14.23
C GLN A 112 7.44 -23.70 -14.09
N ALA A 113 7.61 -22.46 -13.63
CA ALA A 113 6.52 -21.56 -13.33
C ALA A 113 5.95 -20.91 -14.62
N PRO A 114 4.71 -21.23 -15.03
CA PRO A 114 4.11 -20.66 -16.23
C PRO A 114 3.94 -19.14 -16.08
N GLY A 115 4.44 -18.37 -17.04
CA GLY A 115 4.34 -16.91 -17.00
C GLY A 115 5.46 -16.23 -16.22
N ALA A 116 6.55 -16.91 -15.88
CA ALA A 116 7.82 -16.30 -15.49
C ALA A 116 8.60 -15.78 -16.71
N THR A 117 8.01 -14.86 -17.48
CA THR A 117 8.72 -14.18 -18.58
C THR A 117 9.03 -12.76 -18.17
N SER A 118 10.09 -12.15 -18.70
CA SER A 118 10.44 -10.75 -18.40
C SER A 118 9.35 -9.74 -18.79
N ARG A 119 8.33 -10.16 -19.55
CA ARG A 119 7.23 -9.32 -20.03
C ARG A 119 5.93 -9.52 -19.24
N SER A 120 5.81 -10.60 -18.48
CA SER A 120 4.66 -10.89 -17.64
C SER A 120 4.95 -10.51 -16.18
N CYS A 121 3.98 -9.85 -15.54
CA CYS A 121 4.02 -9.48 -14.12
C CYS A 121 2.97 -10.29 -13.36
N PRO A 122 3.15 -11.61 -13.17
CA PRO A 122 2.21 -12.40 -12.39
C PRO A 122 2.24 -11.97 -10.92
N GLU A 123 1.11 -12.13 -10.24
CA GLU A 123 1.03 -11.98 -8.79
C GLU A 123 1.98 -12.97 -8.10
N LEU A 124 2.73 -12.52 -7.09
CA LEU A 124 3.79 -13.33 -6.45
C LEU A 124 3.25 -14.67 -5.93
N ASN A 125 2.07 -14.67 -5.29
CA ASN A 125 1.45 -15.88 -4.76
C ASN A 125 0.95 -16.83 -5.88
N ALA A 126 0.62 -16.31 -7.06
CA ALA A 126 0.25 -17.15 -8.20
C ALA A 126 1.49 -17.85 -8.79
N LEU A 127 2.63 -17.17 -8.77
CA LEU A 127 3.90 -17.72 -9.23
C LEU A 127 4.55 -18.67 -8.21
N LEU A 128 4.50 -18.30 -6.93
CA LEU A 128 5.13 -19.00 -5.82
C LEU A 128 4.07 -19.21 -4.71
N PRO A 129 3.27 -20.29 -4.78
CA PRO A 129 2.18 -20.53 -3.86
C PRO A 129 2.62 -20.50 -2.40
N GLY A 130 1.87 -19.75 -1.56
CA GLY A 130 2.18 -19.56 -0.14
C GLY A 130 3.12 -18.37 0.12
N SER A 131 3.55 -17.65 -0.91
CA SER A 131 4.31 -16.41 -0.75
C SER A 131 3.39 -15.22 -0.45
N THR A 132 3.90 -14.25 0.29
CA THR A 132 3.20 -12.97 0.55
C THR A 132 4.05 -11.80 0.10
N VAL A 133 3.38 -10.69 -0.21
CA VAL A 133 4.01 -9.45 -0.61
C VAL A 133 3.27 -8.27 0.00
N ASN A 134 4.02 -7.35 0.60
CA ASN A 134 3.49 -6.13 1.19
C ASN A 134 4.41 -4.96 0.86
N PHE A 135 3.83 -3.88 0.34
CA PHE A 135 4.57 -2.64 0.09
C PHE A 135 4.23 -1.59 1.15
N ASP A 136 5.20 -1.35 2.03
CA ASP A 136 5.17 -0.22 2.96
C ASP A 136 5.61 1.04 2.20
N PHE A 137 4.63 1.72 1.61
CA PHE A 137 4.85 2.91 0.79
C PHE A 137 5.53 4.03 1.59
N ALA A 138 5.12 4.25 2.84
CA ALA A 138 5.63 5.31 3.69
C ALA A 138 7.14 5.19 3.94
N HIS A 139 7.65 3.96 4.07
CA HIS A 139 9.07 3.70 4.24
C HIS A 139 9.78 3.26 2.95
N GLN A 140 9.08 3.24 1.82
CA GLN A 140 9.56 2.69 0.55
C GLN A 140 10.22 1.32 0.74
N ARG A 141 9.50 0.41 1.40
CA ARG A 141 10.01 -0.92 1.75
C ARG A 141 9.09 -2.02 1.22
N LEU A 142 9.66 -2.88 0.39
CA LEU A 142 8.99 -4.08 -0.11
C LEU A 142 9.31 -5.27 0.80
N VAL A 143 8.30 -5.82 1.46
CA VAL A 143 8.44 -6.99 2.34
C VAL A 143 7.82 -8.20 1.67
N MET A 144 8.58 -9.27 1.55
CA MET A 144 8.14 -10.53 0.95
C MET A 144 8.40 -11.70 1.89
N THR A 145 7.49 -12.67 1.87
CA THR A 145 7.73 -13.99 2.46
C THR A 145 7.67 -15.04 1.36
N ILE A 146 8.62 -15.96 1.34
CA ILE A 146 8.73 -17.03 0.35
C ILE A 146 8.89 -18.35 1.10
N PRO A 147 8.08 -19.38 0.84
CA PRO A 147 8.22 -20.70 1.46
C PRO A 147 9.61 -21.28 1.22
N GLN A 148 10.23 -21.82 2.28
CA GLN A 148 11.59 -22.38 2.23
C GLN A 148 11.75 -23.50 1.19
N ALA A 149 10.69 -24.29 0.94
CA ALA A 149 10.69 -25.33 -0.08
C ALA A 149 10.84 -24.80 -1.52
N LEU A 150 10.59 -23.50 -1.74
CA LEU A 150 10.74 -22.83 -3.04
C LEU A 150 12.07 -22.07 -3.14
N MET A 151 12.84 -21.99 -2.06
CA MET A 151 14.11 -21.29 -2.02
C MET A 151 15.27 -22.21 -2.38
N THR A 152 16.39 -21.64 -2.78
CA THR A 152 17.65 -22.39 -2.85
C THR A 152 18.02 -22.85 -1.44
N HIS A 153 18.30 -24.15 -1.28
CA HIS A 153 18.87 -24.63 -0.03
C HIS A 153 20.23 -23.97 0.17
N SER A 154 20.37 -23.14 1.19
CA SER A 154 21.68 -22.78 1.74
C SER A 154 22.18 -23.95 2.59
N GLY A 155 22.40 -25.10 1.94
CA GLY A 155 23.01 -26.29 2.51
C GLY A 155 24.27 -26.62 1.70
N GLU A 156 25.42 -26.42 2.34
CA GLU A 156 26.77 -26.86 1.94
C GLU A 156 27.45 -26.09 0.80
N GLY A 157 28.30 -25.15 1.25
CA GLY A 157 29.63 -24.86 0.73
C GLY A 157 30.54 -24.55 1.90
#